data_AF-A0A4U9TQW6-F1
#
_entry.id   AF-A0A4U9TQW6-F1
#
_cell.length_a   1.000
_cell.length_b   1.000
_cell.length_c   1.000
_cell.angle_alpha   90.00
_cell.angle_beta   90.00
_cell.angle_gamma   90.00
#
_symmetry.space_group_name_H-M   'P 1'
#
loop_
_entity.id
_entity.type
_entity.pdbx_description
1 polymer ?
#
loop_
_entity_poly.entity_id
_entity_poly.type
_entity_poly.pdbx_seq_one_letter_code
_entity_poly.pdbx_strand_id
1 'polypeptide(L)'
;MEQAVSLESFLKSLQRHNSHQPEYLQAVREVFTSLWPFIERNPHYRDHALLERLVEPERIIQFRVSWVDDQGKVQVNRAYRIQFNSAIGPYKRGGCVSTLRLIPPF
;
A
#
# COMPACT_ATOMS: atom_id res chain seq x y z
N MET A 1 -11.74 -1.88 27.85
CA MET A 1 -10.54 -2.44 27.19
C MET A 1 -10.00 -1.39 26.24
N GLU A 2 -9.36 -0.35 26.79
CA GLU A 2 -8.63 0.64 25.98
C GLU A 2 -7.35 -0.02 25.52
N GLN A 3 -7.32 -0.52 24.29
CA GLN A 3 -6.03 -0.84 23.69
C GLN A 3 -5.38 0.50 23.35
N ALA A 4 -4.45 0.93 24.19
CA ALA A 4 -3.40 1.82 23.77
C ALA A 4 -2.59 1.08 22.68
N VAL A 5 -3.11 1.08 21.46
CA VAL A 5 -2.38 0.65 20.28
C VAL A 5 -1.19 1.57 20.22
N SER A 6 0.01 1.09 20.54
CA SER A 6 1.25 1.82 20.31
C SER A 6 1.59 1.72 18.82
N LEU A 7 2.22 2.75 18.24
CA LEU A 7 2.70 2.73 16.85
C LEU A 7 3.44 1.42 16.53
N GLU A 8 4.31 0.97 17.43
CA GLU A 8 5.09 -0.25 17.28
C GLU A 8 4.21 -1.51 17.26
N SER A 9 3.12 -1.54 18.03
CA SER A 9 2.17 -2.66 18.01
C SER A 9 1.40 -2.74 16.70
N PHE A 10 1.05 -1.59 16.13
CA PHE A 10 0.37 -1.47 14.84
C PHE A 10 1.30 -1.91 13.69
N LEU A 11 2.53 -1.40 13.66
CA LEU A 11 3.54 -1.78 12.66
C LEU A 11 3.86 -3.28 12.73
N LYS A 12 3.93 -3.85 13.93
CA LYS A 12 4.16 -5.29 14.11
C LYS A 12 3.00 -6.14 13.59
N SER A 13 1.76 -5.66 13.73
CA SER A 13 0.60 -6.32 13.12
C SER A 13 0.68 -6.27 11.60
N LEU A 14 0.99 -5.11 11.03
CA LEU A 14 1.17 -4.96 9.57
C LEU A 14 2.31 -5.80 9.00
N GLN A 15 3.43 -5.89 9.70
CA GLN A 15 4.57 -6.69 9.29
C GLN A 15 4.23 -8.18 9.20
N ARG A 16 3.32 -8.70 10.03
CA ARG A 16 2.87 -10.10 9.94
C ARG A 16 2.11 -10.39 8.65
N HIS A 17 1.33 -9.43 8.18
CA HIS A 17 0.54 -9.56 6.95
C HIS A 17 1.37 -9.28 5.68
N ASN A 18 2.32 -8.34 5.76
CA ASN A 18 3.05 -7.82 4.60
C ASN A 18 4.58 -8.00 4.70
N SER A 19 5.04 -9.10 5.30
CA SER A 19 6.47 -9.37 5.57
C SER A 19 7.37 -9.35 4.34
N HIS A 20 6.80 -9.60 3.15
CA HIS A 20 7.53 -9.69 1.88
C HIS A 20 7.75 -8.34 1.19
N GLN A 21 7.31 -7.21 1.78
CA GLN A 21 7.37 -5.89 1.17
C GLN A 21 8.07 -4.87 2.08
N PRO A 22 9.40 -4.87 2.16
CA PRO A 22 10.14 -3.99 3.07
C PRO A 22 9.96 -2.51 2.73
N GLU A 23 9.88 -2.13 1.45
CA GLU A 23 9.68 -0.74 1.03
C GLU A 23 8.30 -0.20 1.42
N TYR A 24 7.29 -1.08 1.38
CA TYR A 24 5.95 -0.73 1.84
C TYR A 24 5.93 -0.48 3.36
N LEU A 25 6.51 -1.40 4.14
CA LEU A 25 6.59 -1.27 5.59
C LEU A 25 7.39 -0.03 6.02
N GLN A 26 8.46 0.30 5.30
CA GLN A 26 9.22 1.52 5.53
C GLN A 26 8.38 2.78 5.29
N ALA A 27 7.71 2.87 4.14
CA ALA A 27 6.89 4.03 3.79
C ALA A 27 5.75 4.23 4.80
N VAL A 28 5.09 3.15 5.22
CA VAL A 28 4.05 3.20 6.25
C VAL A 28 4.63 3.69 7.57
N ARG A 29 5.79 3.18 8.00
CA ARG A 29 6.45 3.63 9.23
C ARG A 29 6.73 5.12 9.22
N GLU A 30 7.36 5.64 8.18
CA GLU A 30 7.70 7.08 8.06
C GLU A 30 6.44 7.97 8.14
N VAL A 31 5.39 7.60 7.40
CA VAL A 31 4.12 8.34 7.41
C VAL A 31 3.46 8.28 8.78
N PHE A 32 3.33 7.10 9.37
CA PHE A 32 2.65 6.94 10.65
C PHE A 32 3.43 7.55 11.82
N THR A 33 4.77 7.55 11.81
CA THR A 33 5.57 8.27 12.82
C THR A 33 5.25 9.76 12.83
N SER A 34 5.03 10.38 11.66
CA SER A 34 4.65 11.80 11.57
C SER A 34 3.19 12.07 11.97
N LEU A 35 2.28 11.13 11.68
CA LEU A 35 0.84 11.27 11.97
C LEU A 35 0.47 10.90 13.42
N TRP A 36 1.28 10.07 14.08
CA TRP A 36 0.98 9.53 15.41
C TRP A 36 0.68 10.59 16.48
N PRO A 37 1.47 11.69 16.61
CA PRO A 37 1.19 12.74 17.59
C PRO A 37 -0.09 13.52 17.29
N PHE A 38 -0.54 13.54 16.03
CA PHE A 38 -1.81 14.15 15.66
C PHE A 38 -2.99 13.27 16.05
N ILE A 39 -2.87 11.96 15.82
CA ILE A 39 -3.90 10.97 16.21
C ILE A 39 -4.04 10.89 17.74
N GLU A 40 -2.94 10.99 18.48
CA GLU A 40 -2.97 11.04 19.95
C GLU A 40 -3.75 12.25 20.49
N ARG A 41 -3.67 13.40 19.81
CA ARG A 41 -4.45 14.60 20.15
C ARG A 41 -5.90 14.54 19.67
N ASN A 42 -6.22 13.64 18.75
CA ASN A 42 -7.52 13.56 18.07
C ASN A 42 -8.01 12.09 18.07
N PRO A 43 -8.53 11.59 19.20
CA PRO A 43 -8.86 10.18 19.37
C PRO A 43 -9.95 9.67 18.42
N HIS A 44 -10.79 10.55 17.85
CA HIS A 44 -11.84 10.17 16.90
C HIS A 44 -11.31 9.54 15.62
N TYR A 45 -10.04 9.76 15.25
CA TYR A 45 -9.41 9.09 14.10
C TYR A 45 -9.00 7.63 14.40
N ARG A 46 -9.08 7.19 15.66
CA ARG A 46 -8.89 5.78 16.03
C ARG A 46 -10.19 4.98 15.95
N ASP A 47 -11.32 5.66 15.84
CA ASP A 47 -12.62 5.00 15.74
C ASP A 47 -12.80 4.32 14.37
N HIS A 48 -13.70 3.32 14.32
CA HIS A 48 -14.08 2.61 13.09
C HIS A 48 -12.93 1.93 12.33
N ALA A 49 -11.84 1.59 13.02
CA ALA A 49 -10.65 0.96 12.43
C ALA A 49 -10.12 1.74 11.20
N LEU A 50 -10.15 3.08 11.28
CA LEU A 50 -9.79 3.97 10.18
C LEU A 50 -8.32 3.76 9.75
N LEU A 51 -7.42 3.57 10.72
CA LEU A 51 -5.99 3.41 10.45
C LEU A 51 -5.71 2.11 9.71
N GLU A 52 -6.37 1.02 10.10
CA GLU A 52 -6.32 -0.29 9.44
C GLU A 52 -6.86 -0.22 8.01
N ARG A 53 -7.93 0.55 7.79
CA ARG A 53 -8.50 0.77 6.46
C ARG A 53 -7.64 1.65 5.56
N LEU A 54 -6.82 2.52 6.14
CA LEU A 54 -5.93 3.41 5.39
C LEU A 54 -4.72 2.65 4.82
N VAL A 55 -4.23 1.66 5.57
CA VAL A 55 -3.10 0.82 5.19
C VAL A 55 -3.50 -0.35 4.30
N GLU A 56 -4.76 -0.80 4.36
CA GLU A 56 -5.23 -1.84 3.45
C GLU A 56 -5.66 -1.23 2.10
N PRO A 57 -5.10 -1.66 0.96
CA PRO A 57 -5.51 -1.14 -0.34
C PRO A 57 -6.93 -1.60 -0.70
N GLU A 58 -7.76 -0.68 -1.20
CA GLU A 58 -9.13 -0.99 -1.65
C GLU A 58 -9.19 -2.04 -2.76
N ARG A 59 -8.26 -1.99 -3.72
CA ARG A 59 -8.21 -2.96 -4.83
C ARG A 59 -6.80 -3.15 -5.37
N ILE A 60 -6.43 -4.41 -5.59
CA ILE A 60 -5.22 -4.79 -6.31
C ILE A 60 -5.64 -5.52 -7.59
N ILE A 61 -5.27 -4.97 -8.74
CA ILE A 61 -5.50 -5.60 -10.05
C ILE A 61 -4.16 -6.10 -10.55
N GLN A 62 -4.08 -7.40 -10.83
CA GLN A 62 -2.90 -8.04 -11.39
C GLN A 62 -3.24 -8.66 -12.73
N PHE A 63 -2.44 -8.37 -13.74
CA PHE A 63 -2.68 -8.87 -15.09
C PHE A 63 -1.39 -9.19 -15.82
N ARG A 64 -1.49 -10.09 -16.80
CA ARG A 64 -0.39 -10.50 -17.67
C ARG A 64 -0.32 -9.56 -18.87
N VAL A 65 0.87 -9.07 -19.18
CA VAL A 65 1.17 -8.29 -20.38
C VAL A 65 2.07 -9.14 -21.27
N SER A 66 1.55 -9.54 -22.42
CA SER A 66 2.31 -10.28 -23.45
C SER A 66 2.60 -9.33 -24.59
N TRP A 67 3.87 -9.20 -24.95
CA TRP A 67 4.33 -8.31 -26.03
C TRP A 67 5.44 -9.00 -26.82
N VAL A 68 5.71 -8.50 -28.02
CA VAL A 68 6.76 -9.01 -28.92
C VAL A 68 7.84 -7.95 -28.98
N ASP A 69 9.10 -8.35 -28.76
CA ASP A 69 10.24 -7.46 -28.89
C ASP A 69 10.65 -7.27 -30.37
N ASP A 70 11.56 -6.32 -30.62
CA ASP A 70 12.04 -6.01 -31.98
C ASP A 70 12.79 -7.19 -32.63
N GLN A 71 13.18 -8.21 -31.85
CA GLN A 71 13.80 -9.45 -32.32
C GLN A 71 12.76 -10.56 -32.60
N GLY A 72 11.46 -10.26 -32.48
CA GLY A 72 10.37 -11.21 -32.72
C GLY A 72 10.16 -12.22 -31.58
N LYS A 73 10.80 -12.05 -30.43
CA LYS A 73 10.64 -12.94 -29.28
C LYS A 73 9.49 -12.47 -28.40
N VAL A 74 8.65 -13.44 -28.00
CA VAL A 74 7.50 -13.19 -27.13
C VAL A 74 7.97 -13.03 -25.69
N GLN A 75 7.65 -11.89 -25.11
CA GLN A 75 7.93 -11.56 -23.72
C GLN A 75 6.63 -11.54 -22.91
N VAL A 76 6.71 -12.06 -21.69
CA VAL A 76 5.57 -12.11 -20.76
C VAL A 76 5.98 -11.42 -19.47
N ASN A 77 5.33 -10.30 -19.17
CA ASN A 77 5.53 -9.56 -17.94
C ASN A 77 4.29 -9.58 -17.08
N ARG A 78 4.50 -9.48 -15.77
CA ARG A 78 3.42 -9.30 -14.79
C ARG A 78 3.29 -7.81 -14.49
N ALA A 79 2.10 -7.27 -14.70
CA ALA A 79 1.75 -5.90 -14.37
C ALA A 79 0.81 -5.86 -13.17
N TYR A 80 0.95 -4.80 -12.38
CA TYR A 80 0.13 -4.54 -11.20
C TYR A 80 -0.46 -3.15 -11.28
N ARG A 81 -1.72 -3.00 -10.89
CA ARG A 81 -2.38 -1.72 -10.66
C ARG A 81 -2.96 -1.77 -9.26
N ILE A 82 -2.31 -1.07 -8.35
CA ILE A 82 -2.76 -0.95 -6.97
C ILE A 82 -3.59 0.34 -6.85
N GLN A 83 -4.79 0.21 -6.33
CA GLN A 83 -5.73 1.27 -6.05
C GLN A 83 -5.89 1.34 -4.53
N PHE A 84 -5.12 2.21 -3.89
CA PHE A 84 -5.05 2.26 -2.43
C PHE A 84 -6.27 2.90 -1.79
N ASN A 85 -6.62 4.14 -2.17
CA ASN A 85 -7.70 4.88 -1.54
C ASN A 85 -8.41 5.81 -2.55
N SER A 86 -9.74 5.81 -2.54
CA SER A 86 -10.60 6.66 -3.40
C SER A 86 -11.41 7.72 -2.64
N ALA A 87 -11.14 7.93 -1.34
CA ALA A 87 -11.95 8.77 -0.47
C ALA A 87 -12.02 10.25 -0.89
N ILE A 88 -11.05 10.76 -1.64
CA ILE A 88 -10.98 12.18 -2.08
C ILE A 88 -11.24 12.31 -3.60
N GLY A 89 -11.62 11.23 -4.30
CA GLY A 89 -11.95 11.26 -5.72
C GLY A 89 -11.40 10.07 -6.53
N PRO A 90 -11.59 10.06 -7.86
CA PRO A 90 -11.14 8.97 -8.72
C PRO A 90 -9.61 8.76 -8.62
N TYR A 91 -9.17 7.49 -8.61
CA TYR A 91 -7.76 7.14 -8.41
C TYR A 91 -6.84 7.93 -9.36
N LYS A 92 -6.03 8.84 -8.80
CA LYS A 92 -5.21 9.77 -9.57
C LYS A 92 -4.17 8.99 -10.38
N ARG A 93 -4.17 9.20 -11.71
CA ARG A 93 -3.17 8.68 -12.66
C ARG A 93 -1.92 9.55 -12.61
N GLY A 94 -1.30 9.69 -11.43
CA GLY A 94 -0.13 10.55 -11.26
C GLY A 94 0.71 10.10 -10.09
N GLY A 95 1.94 9.63 -10.41
CA GLY A 95 3.16 9.66 -9.58
C GLY A 95 3.21 8.95 -8.23
N CYS A 96 2.10 8.81 -7.50
CA CYS A 96 2.10 8.30 -6.14
C CYS A 96 0.99 7.25 -6.00
N VAL A 97 1.45 6.01 -5.77
CA VAL A 97 0.66 4.83 -5.38
C VAL A 97 -0.35 4.31 -6.41
N SER A 98 -0.04 4.44 -7.69
CA SER A 98 -0.65 3.59 -8.71
C SER A 98 0.36 3.24 -9.80
N THR A 99 1.53 2.76 -9.36
CA THR A 99 2.64 2.38 -10.25
C THR A 99 2.31 1.09 -10.96
N LEU A 100 2.28 1.12 -12.30
CA LEU A 100 2.36 -0.09 -13.11
C LEU A 100 3.75 -0.67 -12.95
N ARG A 101 3.94 -1.59 -11.99
CA ARG A 101 5.22 -2.29 -11.87
C ARG A 101 5.22 -3.44 -12.87
N LEU A 102 6.00 -3.31 -13.93
CA LEU A 102 6.38 -4.45 -14.76
C LEU A 102 7.50 -5.16 -13.99
N ILE A 103 7.17 -6.31 -13.40
CA ILE A 103 8.21 -7.17 -12.81
C ILE A 103 8.78 -8.00 -13.97
N PRO A 104 10.07 -7.88 -14.31
CA PRO A 104 10.69 -8.80 -15.26
C PRO A 104 10.64 -10.23 -14.70
N PRO A 105 10.46 -11.25 -15.55
CA PRO A 105 10.73 -12.61 -15.13
C PRO A 105 12.19 -12.69 -14.70
N PHE A 106 12.45 -13.28 -13.52
CA PHE A 106 13.80 -13.54 -13.00
C PHE A 106 14.68 -14.26 -14.03
#